data_AF-A0A7C4M639-F1
#
_entry.id   AF-A0A7C4M639-F1
#
_cell.length_a   1.000
_cell.length_b   1.000
_cell.length_c   1.000
_cell.angle_alpha   90.00
_cell.angle_beta   90.00
_cell.angle_gamma   90.00
#
_symmetry.space_group_name_H-M   'P 1'
#
loop_
_entity.id
_entity.type
_entity.pdbx_description
1 polymer ?
#
loop_
_entity_poly.entity_id
_entity_poly.type
_entity_poly.pdbx_seq_one_letter_code
_entity_poly.pdbx_strand_id
1 'polypeptide(L)'
;MSSDDLYINCLRDVIDFLRQFLPPDKDFAISLHETPYLTYVLGREGVYVSQRRVEEHLPFLSTSYRKISLENIPNSILRSIDLCNVIRQMINENIRWLESGYGSGEYYSAAKKIISDKDKLLQIFRCVE
;
A
#
# COMPACT_ATOMS: atom_id res chain seq x y z
N MET A 1 -15.51 16.34 -16.63
CA MET A 1 -14.67 15.66 -15.62
C MET A 1 -13.36 16.40 -15.57
N SER A 2 -12.91 16.87 -14.40
CA SER A 2 -11.63 17.57 -14.30
C SER A 2 -10.48 16.61 -14.57
N SER A 3 -9.37 17.08 -15.15
CA SER A 3 -8.14 16.28 -15.31
C SER A 3 -7.68 15.68 -13.97
N ASP A 4 -7.94 16.40 -12.89
CA ASP A 4 -7.64 15.98 -11.53
C ASP A 4 -8.48 14.80 -11.05
N ASP A 5 -9.77 14.77 -11.39
CA ASP A 5 -10.66 13.67 -11.01
C ASP A 5 -10.27 12.38 -11.75
N LEU A 6 -9.82 12.53 -13.00
CA LEU A 6 -9.32 11.41 -13.81
C LEU A 6 -8.04 10.81 -13.20
N TYR A 7 -7.09 11.66 -12.76
CA TYR A 7 -5.88 11.19 -12.09
C TYR A 7 -6.21 10.43 -10.80
N ILE A 8 -7.12 10.96 -9.99
CA ILE A 8 -7.50 10.35 -8.71
C ILE A 8 -8.18 9.00 -8.91
N ASN A 9 -9.08 8.88 -9.89
CA ASN A 9 -9.71 7.60 -10.20
C ASN A 9 -8.68 6.59 -10.73
N CYS A 10 -7.78 7.02 -11.62
CA CYS A 10 -6.69 6.18 -12.09
C CYS A 10 -5.81 5.66 -10.94
N LEU A 11 -5.48 6.52 -9.97
CA LEU A 11 -4.71 6.10 -8.81
C LEU A 11 -5.44 5.04 -7.97
N ARG A 12 -6.77 5.18 -7.79
CA ARG A 12 -7.57 4.17 -7.10
C ARG A 12 -7.53 2.83 -7.84
N ASP A 13 -7.75 2.85 -9.15
CA ASP A 13 -7.70 1.67 -10.01
C ASP A 13 -6.32 1.00 -9.96
N VAL A 14 -5.24 1.78 -9.95
CA VAL A 14 -3.87 1.28 -9.81
C VAL A 14 -3.68 0.62 -8.45
N ILE A 15 -4.11 1.25 -7.35
CA ILE A 15 -3.98 0.66 -6.01
C ILE A 15 -4.76 -0.65 -5.93
N ASP A 16 -5.99 -0.70 -6.44
CA ASP A 16 -6.81 -1.92 -6.43
C ASP A 16 -6.25 -3.02 -7.35
N PHE A 17 -5.65 -2.63 -8.48
CA PHE A 17 -4.89 -3.57 -9.31
C PHE A 17 -3.67 -4.12 -8.56
N LEU A 18 -2.88 -3.26 -7.91
CA LEU A 18 -1.69 -3.66 -7.15
C LEU A 18 -2.02 -4.63 -6.00
N ARG A 19 -3.21 -4.51 -5.39
CA ARG A 19 -3.65 -5.42 -4.31
C ARG A 19 -3.73 -6.88 -4.75
N GLN A 20 -4.00 -7.15 -6.03
CA GLN A 20 -4.12 -8.51 -6.55
C GLN A 20 -2.77 -9.25 -6.54
N PHE A 21 -1.67 -8.50 -6.46
CA PHE A 21 -0.30 -9.01 -6.45
C PHE A 21 0.25 -9.17 -5.03
N LEU A 22 -0.54 -8.90 -4.00
CA LEU A 22 -0.13 -9.10 -2.63
C LEU A 22 -0.46 -10.52 -2.15
N PRO A 23 0.41 -11.14 -1.34
CA PRO A 23 0.17 -12.48 -0.83
C PRO A 23 -1.16 -12.58 -0.07
N PRO A 24 -2.04 -13.54 -0.39
CA PRO A 24 -3.37 -13.63 0.21
C PRO A 24 -3.35 -14.10 1.66
N ASP A 25 -2.38 -14.91 2.07
CA ASP A 25 -2.39 -15.64 3.35
C ASP A 25 -1.54 -14.99 4.45
N LYS A 26 -0.92 -13.84 4.16
CA LYS A 26 -0.06 -13.13 5.09
C LYS A 26 -0.62 -11.74 5.37
N ASP A 27 -0.60 -11.35 6.64
CA ASP A 27 -0.85 -9.97 7.00
C ASP A 27 0.29 -9.10 6.47
N PHE A 28 -0.06 -8.08 5.70
CA PHE A 28 0.86 -7.08 5.18
C PHE A 28 0.34 -5.69 5.51
N ALA A 29 1.26 -4.74 5.53
CA ALA A 29 0.97 -3.32 5.76
C ALA A 29 1.80 -2.50 4.78
N ILE A 30 1.15 -1.93 3.77
CA ILE A 30 1.76 -0.99 2.83
C ILE A 30 1.36 0.42 3.27
N SER A 31 2.35 1.22 3.63
CA SER A 31 2.11 2.63 3.94
C SER A 31 1.74 3.38 2.65
N LEU A 32 0.54 3.97 2.62
CA LEU A 32 0.07 4.81 1.52
C LEU A 32 0.49 6.26 1.73
N HIS A 33 0.26 6.78 2.94
CA HIS A 33 0.60 8.16 3.31
C HIS A 33 0.59 8.34 4.83
N GLU A 34 1.46 9.21 5.36
CA GLU A 34 1.47 9.60 6.75
C GLU A 34 1.41 11.12 6.87
N THR A 35 0.50 11.59 7.71
CA THR A 35 0.38 12.98 8.16
C THR A 35 0.78 13.04 9.64
N PRO A 36 0.99 14.23 10.23
CA PRO A 36 1.31 14.34 11.66
C PRO A 36 0.29 13.67 12.60
N TYR A 37 -0.96 13.51 12.16
CA TYR A 37 -2.07 13.01 13.00
C TYR A 37 -2.65 11.68 12.52
N LEU A 38 -2.51 11.35 11.25
CA LEU A 38 -3.15 10.20 10.61
C LEU A 38 -2.16 9.44 9.74
N THR A 39 -2.15 8.12 9.88
CA THR A 39 -1.43 7.19 9.01
C THR A 39 -2.42 6.37 8.20
N TYR A 40 -2.24 6.32 6.89
CA TYR A 40 -3.03 5.55 5.95
C TYR A 40 -2.23 4.33 5.49
N VAL A 41 -2.75 3.14 5.75
CA VAL A 41 -2.08 1.87 5.47
C VAL A 41 -3.02 0.97 4.69
N LEU A 42 -2.54 0.39 3.60
CA LEU A 42 -3.20 -0.68 2.88
C LEU A 42 -2.81 -2.03 3.48
N GLY A 43 -3.81 -2.78 3.94
CA GLY A 43 -3.64 -4.16 4.42
C GLY A 43 -4.53 -5.13 3.65
N ARG A 44 -4.51 -6.40 4.08
CA ARG A 44 -5.23 -7.51 3.45
C ARG A 44 -6.69 -7.19 3.17
N GLU A 45 -7.42 -6.71 4.18
CA GLU A 45 -8.85 -6.50 4.03
C GLU A 45 -9.26 -5.12 3.51
N GLY A 46 -8.31 -4.23 3.22
CA GLY A 46 -8.59 -2.87 2.76
C GLY A 46 -7.68 -1.82 3.39
N VAL A 47 -8.14 -0.57 3.39
CA VAL A 47 -7.37 0.56 3.92
C VAL A 47 -7.71 0.78 5.38
N TYR A 48 -6.68 0.99 6.18
CA TYR A 48 -6.77 1.32 7.59
C TYR A 48 -6.25 2.73 7.80
N VAL A 49 -7.00 3.51 8.57
CA VAL A 49 -6.58 4.82 9.07
C VAL A 49 -6.32 4.69 10.55
N SER A 50 -5.13 5.11 10.94
CA SER A 50 -4.66 5.10 12.31
C SER A 50 -4.46 6.53 12.76
N GLN A 51 -5.09 6.93 13.88
CA GLN A 51 -4.82 8.23 14.47
C GLN A 51 -3.61 8.15 15.41
N ARG A 52 -2.61 8.99 15.14
CA ARG A 52 -1.49 9.22 16.04
C ARG A 52 -1.89 10.32 17.02
N ARG A 53 -2.14 9.97 18.28
CA ARG A 53 -2.30 10.98 19.34
C ARG A 53 -0.95 11.61 19.62
N VAL A 54 -0.78 12.86 19.21
CA VAL A 54 0.29 13.75 19.67
C VAL A 54 -0.16 14.31 21.02
N GLU A 55 -0.26 13.46 22.04
CA GLU A 55 -0.46 13.91 23.41
C GLU A 55 0.77 13.51 24.23
N GLU A 56 1.59 14.53 24.44
CA GLU A 56 2.62 14.62 25.46
C GLU A 56 2.17 13.88 26.75
N HIS A 57 3.01 12.93 27.20
CA HIS A 57 3.01 12.35 28.55
C HIS A 57 1.96 11.28 28.92
N LEU A 58 1.24 10.67 27.98
CA LEU A 58 0.45 9.46 28.28
C LEU A 58 1.08 8.19 27.68
N PRO A 59 1.43 7.18 28.52
CA PRO A 59 2.02 5.95 28.05
C PRO A 59 0.96 5.12 27.32
N PHE A 60 1.24 4.85 26.04
CA PHE A 60 0.86 3.69 25.23
C PHE A 60 -0.62 3.22 25.24
N LEU A 61 -1.16 2.93 24.06
CA LEU A 61 -2.35 2.08 23.81
C LEU A 61 -3.72 2.75 23.68
N SER A 62 -3.85 3.77 22.83
CA SER A 62 -5.13 3.93 22.10
C SER A 62 -4.91 4.49 20.70
N THR A 63 -4.08 3.80 19.92
CA THR A 63 -4.12 3.99 18.47
C THR A 63 -5.47 3.49 17.98
N SER A 64 -6.37 4.42 17.64
CA SER A 64 -7.66 4.06 17.05
C SER A 64 -7.42 3.70 15.59
N TYR A 65 -7.72 2.45 15.24
CA TYR A 65 -7.70 1.99 13.86
C TYR A 65 -9.14 1.96 13.34
N ARG A 66 -9.37 2.60 12.19
CA ARG A 66 -10.63 2.51 11.46
C ARG A 66 -10.36 1.98 10.07
N LYS A 67 -11.01 0.88 9.72
CA LYS A 67 -11.07 0.39 8.34
C LYS A 67 -11.94 1.33 7.51
N ILE A 68 -11.45 1.76 6.36
CA ILE A 68 -12.16 2.60 5.40
C ILE A 68 -12.04 2.02 3.99
N SER A 69 -13.03 2.31 3.15
CA SER A 69 -12.92 2.09 1.71
C SER A 69 -11.94 3.09 1.08
N LEU A 70 -11.28 2.69 -0.02
CA LEU A 70 -10.36 3.54 -0.78
C LEU A 70 -11.05 4.83 -1.30
N GLU A 71 -12.35 4.74 -1.60
CA GLU A 71 -13.20 5.87 -1.99
C GLU A 71 -13.30 6.95 -0.90
N ASN A 72 -13.20 6.55 0.38
CA ASN A 72 -13.32 7.44 1.52
C ASN A 72 -11.99 8.12 1.89
N ILE A 73 -10.89 7.82 1.19
CA ILE A 73 -9.65 8.56 1.37
C ILE A 73 -9.83 9.96 0.78
N PRO A 74 -9.54 11.04 1.53
CA PRO A 74 -9.60 12.39 1.00
C PRO A 74 -8.72 12.56 -0.25
N ASN A 75 -9.24 13.24 -1.27
CA ASN A 75 -8.51 13.44 -2.53
C ASN A 75 -7.15 14.14 -2.34
N SER A 76 -7.02 15.01 -1.33
CA SER A 76 -5.74 15.65 -0.98
C SER A 76 -4.68 14.63 -0.57
N ILE A 77 -5.08 13.60 0.19
CA ILE A 77 -4.18 12.52 0.62
C ILE A 77 -3.82 11.63 -0.56
N LEU A 78 -4.80 11.27 -1.41
CA LEU A 78 -4.56 10.47 -2.61
C LEU A 78 -3.51 11.13 -3.53
N ARG A 79 -3.57 12.46 -3.71
CA ARG A 79 -2.56 13.20 -4.48
C ARG A 79 -1.15 13.11 -3.90
N SER A 80 -1.04 12.91 -2.59
CA SER A 80 0.24 12.86 -1.86
C SER A 80 0.75 11.43 -1.65
N ILE A 81 0.09 10.41 -2.23
CA ILE A 81 0.60 9.05 -2.21
C ILE A 81 1.82 8.96 -3.12
N ASP A 82 2.93 8.52 -2.54
CA ASP A 82 4.12 8.15 -3.29
C ASP A 82 3.93 6.72 -3.84
N LEU A 83 3.46 6.66 -5.08
CA LEU A 83 3.23 5.39 -5.77
C LEU A 83 4.51 4.56 -5.90
N CYS A 84 5.67 5.19 -6.02
CA CYS A 84 6.94 4.50 -6.09
C CYS A 84 7.30 3.81 -4.78
N ASN A 85 7.06 4.49 -3.66
CA ASN A 85 7.19 3.87 -2.35
C ASN A 85 6.18 2.72 -2.15
N VAL A 86 4.94 2.87 -2.62
CA VAL A 86 3.92 1.80 -2.58
C VAL A 86 4.39 0.56 -3.35
N ILE A 87 4.90 0.74 -4.57
CA ILE A 87 5.40 -0.35 -5.41
C ILE A 87 6.62 -1.03 -4.78
N ARG A 88 7.57 -0.25 -4.25
CA ARG A 88 8.75 -0.79 -3.55
C ARG A 88 8.33 -1.63 -2.34
N GLN A 89 7.39 -1.14 -1.52
CA GLN A 89 6.85 -1.89 -0.39
C GLN A 89 6.15 -3.18 -0.85
N MET A 90 5.35 -3.13 -1.92
CA MET A 90 4.69 -4.31 -2.49
C MET A 90 5.69 -5.37 -2.96
N ILE A 91 6.76 -4.97 -3.66
CA ILE A 91 7.83 -5.88 -4.10
C ILE A 91 8.50 -6.51 -2.87
N ASN A 92 8.84 -5.70 -1.87
CA ASN A 92 9.48 -6.18 -0.64
C ASN A 92 8.59 -7.16 0.13
N GLU A 93 7.28 -6.93 0.20
CA GLU A 93 6.34 -7.87 0.84
C GLU A 93 6.24 -9.20 0.08
N ASN A 94 6.29 -9.17 -1.25
CA ASN A 94 6.37 -10.39 -2.06
C ASN A 94 7.69 -11.15 -1.85
N ILE A 95 8.83 -10.45 -1.78
CA ILE A 95 10.13 -11.06 -1.46
C ILE A 95 10.07 -11.73 -0.09
N ARG A 96 9.65 -10.98 0.95
CA ARG A 96 9.51 -11.49 2.32
C ARG A 96 8.59 -12.70 2.39
N TRP A 97 7.52 -12.71 1.62
CA TRP A 97 6.60 -13.85 1.58
C TRP A 97 7.25 -15.08 0.95
N LEU A 98 7.96 -14.94 -0.17
CA LEU A 98 8.69 -16.06 -0.77
C LEU A 98 9.80 -16.60 0.14
N GLU A 99 10.56 -15.72 0.79
CA GLU A 99 11.65 -16.10 1.71
C GLU A 99 11.14 -16.80 2.97
N SER A 100 9.92 -16.49 3.41
CA SER A 100 9.32 -17.08 4.60
C SER A 100 8.95 -18.57 4.47
N GLY A 101 9.17 -19.19 3.31
CA GLY A 101 8.88 -20.61 3.08
C GLY A 101 7.40 -20.95 2.88
N TYR A 102 6.50 -19.98 3.12
CA TYR A 102 5.06 -20.08 2.81
C TYR A 102 4.74 -19.89 1.33
N GLY A 103 5.74 -19.59 0.50
CA GLY A 103 5.62 -19.43 -0.94
C GLY A 103 5.32 -20.76 -1.65
N SER A 104 4.12 -21.29 -1.49
CA SER A 104 3.61 -22.44 -2.23
C SER A 104 2.16 -22.19 -2.63
N GLY A 105 1.74 -22.68 -3.80
CA GLY A 105 0.39 -22.47 -4.33
C GLY A 105 0.29 -21.47 -5.49
N GLU A 106 -0.94 -21.07 -5.81
CA GLU A 106 -1.30 -20.33 -7.04
C GLU A 106 -0.63 -18.94 -7.15
N TYR A 107 -0.25 -18.35 -6.02
CA TYR A 107 0.37 -17.02 -5.94
C TYR A 107 1.90 -17.03 -6.09
N TYR A 108 2.52 -18.21 -6.02
CA TYR A 108 3.98 -18.34 -6.08
C TYR A 108 4.55 -17.87 -7.42
N SER A 109 3.92 -18.25 -8.53
CA SER A 109 4.32 -17.82 -9.88
C SER A 109 4.15 -16.32 -10.07
N ALA A 110 3.08 -15.73 -9.53
CA ALA A 110 2.83 -14.29 -9.58
C ALA A 110 3.90 -13.51 -8.79
N ALA A 111 4.15 -13.91 -7.54
CA ALA A 111 5.19 -13.32 -6.69
C ALA A 111 6.58 -13.39 -7.35
N LYS A 112 6.96 -14.55 -7.91
CA LYS A 112 8.22 -14.69 -8.66
C LYS A 112 8.30 -13.77 -9.87
N LYS A 113 7.21 -13.63 -10.62
CA LYS A 113 7.17 -12.76 -11.79
C LYS A 113 7.36 -11.30 -11.40
N ILE A 114 6.69 -10.83 -10.35
CA ILE A 114 6.85 -9.45 -9.83
C ILE A 114 8.30 -9.19 -9.47
N ILE A 115 8.97 -10.12 -8.79
CA ILE A 115 10.36 -9.98 -8.39
C ILE A 115 11.30 -10.02 -9.61
N SER A 116 11.03 -10.89 -10.57
CA SER A 116 11.78 -10.97 -11.83
C SER A 116 11.63 -9.72 -12.68
N ASP A 117 10.46 -9.08 -12.66
CA ASP A 117 10.16 -7.87 -13.42
C ASP A 117 10.34 -6.60 -12.58
N LYS A 118 10.94 -6.67 -11.39
CA LYS A 118 11.06 -5.54 -10.46
C LYS A 118 11.61 -4.28 -11.12
N ASP A 119 12.67 -4.41 -11.92
CA ASP A 119 13.36 -3.27 -12.53
C ASP A 119 12.50 -2.65 -13.62
N LYS A 120 11.75 -3.49 -14.36
CA LYS A 120 10.77 -3.03 -15.36
C LYS A 120 9.62 -2.31 -14.69
N LEU A 121 9.11 -2.82 -13.56
CA LEU A 121 8.04 -2.17 -12.80
C LEU A 121 8.50 -0.79 -12.32
N LEU A 122 9.68 -0.71 -11.69
CA LEU A 122 10.23 0.57 -11.25
C LEU A 122 10.44 1.54 -12.43
N GLN A 123 10.87 1.04 -13.59
CA GLN A 123 11.02 1.86 -14.79
C GLN A 123 9.68 2.37 -15.36
N ILE A 124 8.65 1.50 -15.44
CA ILE A 124 7.30 1.86 -15.93
C ILE A 124 6.72 3.00 -15.11
N PHE A 125 6.85 2.91 -13.78
CA PHE A 125 6.36 3.92 -12.86
C PHE A 125 7.34 5.08 -12.66
N ARG A 126 8.45 5.11 -13.40
CA ARG A 126 9.50 6.13 -13.33
C ARG A 126 10.02 6.37 -11.92
N CYS A 127 10.10 5.29 -11.15
CA CYS A 127 10.63 5.25 -9.81
C CYS A 127 12.16 5.19 -9.86
N VAL A 128 12.76 6.31 -10.25
CA VAL A 128 14.21 6.48 -10.17
C VAL A 128 14.60 6.50 -8.69
N GLU A 129 15.71 5.84 -8.35
CA GLU A 129 16.30 5.88 -7.00
C GLU A 129 16.81 7.27 -6.65
#